data_AF-H6L952-F1
#
_entry.id   AF-H6L952-F1
#
_cell.length_a   1.000
_cell.length_b   1.000
_cell.length_c   1.000
_cell.angle_alpha   90.00
_cell.angle_beta   90.00
_cell.angle_gamma   90.00
#
_symmetry.space_group_name_H-M   'P 1'
#
loop_
_entity.id
_entity.type
_entity.pdbx_description
1 polymer ?
#
loop_
_entity_poly.entity_id
_entity_poly.type
_entity_poly.pdbx_seq_one_letter_code
_entity_poly.pdbx_strand_id
1 'polypeptide(L)'
;MRFFLYTLSLLLLPQLLFGQIDRKRYRFISTNELFFESGSFELDAQDKAELKALVEKLSGEELEKIIIQAHTDSIGSSLHNNELAQNRANSVAQELLLQGLDSSFIDVRTYGEFSPIANNNTEEGRAKNRRVSIYALAPYDPSRFRDKCKIKGRLTDSKTNAPLANAQILMVCMGRQDTLFTDAEGYFEQLLGGFRQLELRAYAKNYFFANRLLKTPETDSIYLDIQLEPALLGGKVQLSDLYFQAGTAELLSNSEKALNEIADFMRYNSTLKFELGGHINKPNRAPVPPQSRSYQLSEARAKAVYDYLIQKGIAAERLKYRGYGNWEMIHPRAQTALEQQLNRRVELKIIQ
;
A
#
# COMPACT_ATOMS: atom_id res chain seq x y z
N MET A 1 13.07 17.86 25.49
CA MET A 1 14.30 17.50 24.75
C MET A 1 13.86 16.66 23.56
N ARG A 2 13.59 17.28 22.41
CA ARG A 2 13.10 16.59 21.20
C ARG A 2 14.24 15.74 20.63
N PHE A 3 14.00 14.45 20.42
CA PHE A 3 14.95 13.58 19.75
C PHE A 3 15.09 13.99 18.29
N PHE A 4 16.33 14.27 17.89
CA PHE A 4 16.75 14.52 16.52
C PHE A 4 16.34 13.36 15.61
N LEU A 5 15.55 13.65 14.57
CA LEU A 5 15.38 12.80 13.39
C LEU A 5 15.38 13.70 12.17
N TYR A 6 16.56 14.18 11.79
CA TYR A 6 16.77 14.79 10.48
C TYR A 6 17.22 13.73 9.47
N THR A 7 16.54 13.74 8.32
CA THR A 7 16.88 13.10 7.04
C THR A 7 16.81 11.57 6.96
N LEU A 8 15.64 11.07 6.58
CA LEU A 8 15.56 10.02 5.56
C LEU A 8 14.33 10.29 4.71
N SER A 9 14.57 10.66 3.45
CA SER A 9 13.55 10.88 2.43
C SER A 9 12.74 9.59 2.21
N LEU A 10 11.67 9.44 2.98
CA LEU A 10 10.70 8.38 2.86
C LEU A 10 9.61 8.87 1.89
N LEU A 11 9.79 8.61 0.60
CA LEU A 11 8.72 8.65 -0.39
C LEU A 11 7.74 7.50 -0.07
N LEU A 12 6.94 7.66 0.98
CA LEU A 12 5.79 6.84 1.28
C LEU A 12 4.56 7.67 0.91
N LEU A 13 3.99 7.44 -0.28
CA LEU A 13 2.72 8.07 -0.62
C LEU A 13 1.54 7.17 -0.16
N PRO A 14 0.51 7.78 0.46
CA PRO A 14 -0.52 7.13 1.28
C PRO A 14 -1.52 6.31 0.46
N GLN A 15 -1.91 5.13 0.93
CA GLN A 15 -2.96 4.36 0.25
C GLN A 15 -4.35 4.44 0.90
N LEU A 16 -4.54 5.26 1.94
CA LEU A 16 -5.83 5.27 2.67
C LEU A 16 -6.55 6.62 2.79
N LEU A 17 -6.08 7.71 2.17
CA LEU A 17 -6.73 9.03 2.29
C LEU A 17 -7.19 9.70 0.98
N PHE A 18 -6.99 9.08 -0.18
CA PHE A 18 -7.27 9.75 -1.45
C PHE A 18 -8.70 9.61 -2.01
N GLY A 19 -9.64 9.01 -1.27
CA GLY A 19 -11.00 8.74 -1.76
C GLY A 19 -11.88 9.96 -2.01
N GLN A 20 -11.44 11.18 -1.71
CA GLN A 20 -12.26 12.40 -1.77
C GLN A 20 -11.73 13.50 -2.71
N ILE A 21 -10.74 13.20 -3.55
CA ILE A 21 -10.28 14.13 -4.59
C ILE A 21 -10.85 13.62 -5.91
N ASP A 22 -11.61 14.45 -6.63
CA ASP A 22 -12.11 14.10 -7.97
C ASP A 22 -10.92 14.00 -8.94
N ARG A 23 -10.38 12.79 -9.06
CA ARG A 23 -9.14 12.46 -9.77
C ARG A 23 -9.24 12.57 -11.30
N LYS A 24 -10.43 12.90 -11.84
CA LYS A 24 -10.58 13.29 -13.25
C LYS A 24 -10.20 14.75 -13.51
N ARG A 25 -10.14 15.59 -12.46
CA ARG A 25 -9.93 17.04 -12.58
C ARG A 25 -8.54 17.52 -12.20
N TYR A 26 -7.76 16.73 -11.44
CA TYR A 26 -6.55 17.21 -10.79
C TYR A 26 -5.30 16.36 -11.03
N ARG A 27 -4.16 17.01 -11.27
CA ARG A 27 -2.81 16.46 -11.29
C ARG A 27 -2.13 16.72 -9.94
N PHE A 28 -1.37 15.75 -9.44
CA PHE A 28 -0.62 15.88 -8.20
C PHE A 28 0.69 16.67 -8.38
N ILE A 29 1.01 17.60 -7.48
CA ILE A 29 2.27 18.35 -7.46
C ILE A 29 3.18 17.88 -6.32
N SER A 30 2.71 17.94 -5.07
CA SER A 30 3.51 17.57 -3.88
C SER A 30 2.67 17.17 -2.68
N THR A 31 3.25 16.33 -1.81
CA THR A 31 2.75 16.04 -0.45
C THR A 31 3.74 16.62 0.55
N ASN A 32 3.24 17.26 1.59
CA ASN A 32 4.01 17.69 2.75
C ASN A 32 3.30 17.20 4.02
N GLU A 33 4.05 16.78 5.04
CA GLU A 33 3.49 16.32 6.31
C GLU A 33 4.13 17.10 7.46
N LEU A 34 3.30 17.65 8.34
CA LEU A 34 3.71 18.30 9.58
C LEU A 34 3.22 17.49 10.77
N PHE A 35 4.04 17.37 11.82
CA PHE A 35 3.74 16.57 13.01
C PHE A 35 3.64 17.45 14.25
N PHE A 36 2.71 17.12 15.15
CA PHE A 36 2.38 17.95 16.29
C PHE A 36 2.59 17.21 17.61
N GLU A 37 2.98 17.98 18.64
CA GLU A 37 2.96 17.51 20.02
C GLU A 37 1.52 17.23 20.48
N SER A 38 1.40 16.40 21.53
CA SER A 38 0.09 16.09 22.11
C SER A 38 -0.63 17.36 22.56
N GLY A 39 -1.91 17.49 22.19
CA GLY A 39 -2.75 18.65 22.51
C GLY A 39 -2.37 19.97 21.81
N SER A 40 -1.30 20.01 21.01
CA SER A 40 -0.82 21.25 20.37
C SER A 40 -1.28 21.40 18.92
N PHE A 41 -1.46 22.65 18.49
CA PHE A 41 -1.66 23.09 17.11
C PHE A 41 -0.70 24.22 16.72
N GLU A 42 0.31 24.48 17.54
CA GLU A 42 1.32 25.51 17.30
C GLU A 42 2.33 25.06 16.25
N LEU A 43 2.69 25.95 15.33
CA LEU A 43 3.73 25.75 14.33
C LEU A 43 5.04 26.37 14.80
N ASP A 44 6.10 25.59 14.83
CA ASP A 44 7.43 26.10 15.19
C ASP A 44 8.15 26.75 14.01
N ALA A 45 9.37 27.24 14.24
CA ALA A 45 10.14 27.93 13.21
C ALA A 45 10.53 27.01 12.04
N GLN A 46 10.71 25.70 12.29
CA GLN A 46 11.00 24.73 11.25
C GLN A 46 9.75 24.46 10.42
N ASP A 47 8.59 24.26 11.04
CA ASP A 47 7.32 24.05 10.34
C ASP A 47 7.03 25.23 9.39
N LYS A 48 7.23 26.46 9.87
CA LYS A 48 7.05 27.67 9.06
C LYS A 48 8.03 27.75 7.89
N ALA A 49 9.29 27.36 8.11
CA ALA A 49 10.28 27.31 7.03
C ALA A 49 9.93 26.25 5.98
N GLU A 50 9.41 25.09 6.39
CA GLU A 50 8.94 24.03 5.49
C GLU A 50 7.71 24.48 4.67
N LEU A 51 6.76 25.18 5.29
CA LEU A 51 5.60 25.75 4.61
C LEU A 51 5.99 26.86 3.63
N LYS A 52 6.96 27.71 3.99
CA LYS A 52 7.53 28.69 3.06
C LYS A 52 8.17 28.02 1.84
N ALA A 53 9.00 27.00 2.06
CA ALA A 53 9.63 26.25 0.99
C ALA A 53 8.60 25.54 0.08
N LEU A 54 7.47 25.09 0.65
CA LEU A 54 6.34 24.59 -0.13
C LEU A 54 5.76 25.68 -1.04
N VAL A 55 5.44 26.87 -0.51
CA VAL A 55 4.88 27.96 -1.33
C VAL A 55 5.86 28.40 -2.43
N GLU A 56 7.15 28.51 -2.11
CA GLU A 56 8.20 28.82 -3.09
C GLU A 56 8.27 27.77 -4.20
N LYS A 57 8.17 26.48 -3.85
CA LYS A 57 8.14 25.38 -4.83
C LYS A 57 6.91 25.42 -5.73
N LEU A 58 5.78 25.89 -5.21
CA LEU A 58 4.53 26.02 -5.98
C LEU A 58 4.52 27.27 -6.87
N SER A 59 5.46 28.20 -6.66
CA SER A 59 5.64 29.38 -7.51
C SER A 59 6.05 28.95 -8.93
N GLY A 60 5.13 29.09 -9.89
CA GLY A 60 5.32 28.69 -11.29
C GLY A 60 4.57 27.42 -11.70
N GLU A 61 3.93 26.72 -10.76
CA GLU A 61 2.98 25.65 -11.09
C GLU A 61 1.60 26.24 -11.34
N GLU A 62 0.83 25.64 -12.24
CA GLU A 62 -0.61 25.92 -12.37
C GLU A 62 -1.33 25.31 -11.16
N LEU A 63 -1.31 26.00 -10.02
CA LEU A 63 -1.99 25.55 -8.82
C LEU A 63 -3.50 25.69 -8.99
N GLU A 64 -4.23 24.66 -8.58
CA GLU A 64 -5.70 24.60 -8.63
C GLU A 64 -6.29 24.35 -7.24
N LYS A 65 -5.62 23.55 -6.41
CA LYS A 65 -6.10 23.28 -5.05
C LYS A 65 -4.98 22.83 -4.11
N ILE A 66 -5.06 23.25 -2.86
CA ILE A 66 -4.26 22.82 -1.72
C ILE A 66 -5.21 22.19 -0.72
N ILE A 67 -5.11 20.88 -0.52
CA ILE A 67 -5.94 20.17 0.46
C ILE A 67 -5.13 19.97 1.73
N ILE A 68 -5.64 20.47 2.85
CA ILE A 68 -5.04 20.35 4.17
C ILE A 68 -5.87 19.34 4.95
N GLN A 69 -5.29 18.20 5.28
CA GLN A 69 -5.94 17.14 6.04
C GLN A 69 -5.32 17.04 7.43
N ALA A 70 -6.12 17.29 8.48
CA ALA A 70 -5.63 17.23 9.85
C ALA A 70 -6.17 16.01 10.61
N HIS A 71 -5.28 15.43 11.41
CA HIS A 71 -5.52 14.23 12.21
C HIS A 71 -5.00 14.39 13.65
N THR A 72 -5.56 13.60 14.56
CA THR A 72 -5.09 13.42 15.94
C THR A 72 -4.72 11.96 16.18
N ASP A 73 -4.15 11.69 17.35
CA ASP A 73 -4.16 10.33 17.89
C ASP A 73 -5.53 10.03 18.55
N SER A 74 -5.66 8.86 19.18
CA SER A 74 -6.90 8.41 19.81
C SER A 74 -7.03 8.78 21.30
N ILE A 75 -6.23 9.73 21.80
CA ILE A 75 -6.33 10.16 23.20
C ILE A 75 -7.30 11.34 23.29
N GLY A 76 -8.30 11.25 24.16
CA GLY A 76 -9.33 12.28 24.33
C GLY A 76 -10.68 11.86 23.78
N SER A 77 -11.66 12.78 23.84
CA SER A 77 -12.98 12.55 23.23
C SER A 77 -12.94 12.84 21.74
N SER A 78 -13.78 12.14 20.97
CA SER A 78 -13.87 12.37 19.51
C SER A 78 -14.20 13.83 19.16
N LEU A 79 -15.04 14.50 19.96
CA LEU A 79 -15.35 15.92 19.79
C LEU A 79 -14.09 16.79 19.96
N HIS A 80 -13.34 16.57 21.04
CA HIS A 80 -12.08 17.29 21.29
C HIS A 80 -11.04 17.03 20.20
N ASN A 81 -10.95 15.78 19.72
CA ASN A 81 -10.03 15.40 18.66
C ASN A 81 -10.38 16.05 17.31
N ASN A 82 -11.67 16.19 17.00
CA ASN A 82 -12.10 16.94 15.81
C ASN A 82 -11.79 18.43 15.93
N GLU A 83 -12.04 19.06 17.08
CA GLU A 83 -11.69 20.46 17.35
C GLU A 83 -10.17 20.69 17.24
N LEU A 84 -9.36 19.81 17.82
CA LEU A 84 -7.90 19.89 17.75
C LEU A 84 -7.39 19.72 16.31
N ALA A 85 -7.92 18.76 15.55
CA ALA A 85 -7.61 18.62 14.13
C ALA A 85 -7.98 19.90 13.35
N GLN A 86 -9.13 20.51 13.63
CA GLN A 86 -9.54 21.76 12.98
C GLN A 86 -8.57 22.90 13.29
N ASN A 87 -8.16 23.06 14.54
CA ASN A 87 -7.19 24.08 14.93
C ASN A 87 -5.85 23.87 14.22
N ARG A 88 -5.34 22.62 14.14
CA ARG A 88 -4.12 22.30 13.39
C ARG A 88 -4.22 22.66 11.91
N ALA A 89 -5.32 22.28 11.26
CA ALA A 89 -5.53 22.61 9.85
C ALA A 89 -5.58 24.13 9.64
N ASN A 90 -6.23 24.86 10.55
CA ASN A 90 -6.33 26.31 10.49
C ASN A 90 -4.98 27.00 10.70
N SER A 91 -4.14 26.52 11.62
CA SER A 91 -2.77 27.04 11.81
C SER A 91 -1.95 26.91 10.52
N VAL A 92 -2.03 25.75 9.88
CA VAL A 92 -1.32 25.48 8.61
C VAL A 92 -1.89 26.34 7.48
N ALA A 93 -3.21 26.45 7.37
CA ALA A 93 -3.85 27.30 6.37
C ALA A 93 -3.43 28.76 6.55
N GLN A 94 -3.48 29.28 7.77
CA GLN A 94 -3.10 30.65 8.09
C GLN A 94 -1.63 30.93 7.75
N GLU A 95 -0.73 30.01 8.08
CA GLU A 95 0.68 30.17 7.72
C GLU A 95 0.88 30.16 6.20
N LEU A 96 0.21 29.28 5.46
CA LEU A 96 0.26 29.29 3.99
C LEU A 96 -0.25 30.62 3.39
N LEU A 97 -1.32 31.19 3.96
CA LEU A 97 -1.81 32.51 3.56
C LEU A 97 -0.78 33.62 3.83
N LEU A 98 -0.12 33.59 4.99
CA LEU A 98 0.95 34.54 5.35
C LEU A 98 2.15 34.46 4.41
N GLN A 99 2.44 33.26 3.89
CA GLN A 99 3.49 33.04 2.90
C GLN A 99 3.06 33.42 1.46
N GLY A 100 1.83 33.90 1.27
CA GLY A 100 1.34 34.45 -0.01
C GLY A 100 0.49 33.50 -0.84
N LEU A 101 0.06 32.35 -0.29
CA LEU A 101 -0.90 31.48 -0.97
C LEU A 101 -2.29 32.11 -0.95
N ASP A 102 -3.01 32.12 -2.08
CA ASP A 102 -4.38 32.61 -2.11
C ASP A 102 -5.34 31.64 -1.40
N SER A 103 -6.23 32.18 -0.57
CA SER A 103 -7.23 31.42 0.17
C SER A 103 -8.17 30.58 -0.70
N SER A 104 -8.42 31.00 -1.94
CA SER A 104 -9.28 30.29 -2.90
C SER A 104 -8.73 28.92 -3.29
N PHE A 105 -7.41 28.70 -3.15
CA PHE A 105 -6.82 27.39 -3.38
C PHE A 105 -6.97 26.44 -2.19
N ILE A 106 -7.25 26.94 -0.97
CA ILE A 106 -7.17 26.14 0.24
C ILE A 106 -8.49 25.42 0.53
N ASP A 107 -8.43 24.10 0.68
CA ASP A 107 -9.52 23.20 1.07
C ASP A 107 -9.12 22.47 2.36
N VAL A 108 -9.70 22.89 3.49
CA VAL A 108 -9.43 22.31 4.81
C VAL A 108 -10.36 21.13 5.06
N ARG A 109 -9.78 20.00 5.47
CA ARG A 109 -10.48 18.78 5.84
C ARG A 109 -9.96 18.26 7.17
N THR A 110 -10.88 17.87 8.03
CA THR A 110 -10.58 17.37 9.36
C THR A 110 -11.10 15.96 9.50
N TYR A 111 -10.28 15.12 10.13
CA TYR A 111 -10.61 13.72 10.37
C TYR A 111 -10.50 13.34 11.85
N GLY A 112 -10.05 14.25 12.72
CA GLY A 112 -9.82 13.94 14.13
C GLY A 112 -8.97 12.69 14.29
N GLU A 113 -9.41 11.76 15.14
CA GLU A 113 -8.72 10.48 15.39
C GLU A 113 -8.98 9.42 14.30
N PHE A 114 -9.86 9.73 13.35
CA PHE A 114 -10.22 8.82 12.26
C PHE A 114 -9.12 8.81 11.19
N SER A 115 -8.85 7.62 10.64
CA SER A 115 -7.74 7.35 9.69
C SER A 115 -6.31 7.46 10.29
N PRO A 116 -5.99 6.66 11.34
CA PRO A 116 -4.62 6.57 11.84
C PRO A 116 -3.70 5.91 10.80
N ILE A 117 -2.47 6.40 10.71
CA ILE A 117 -1.40 5.82 9.86
C ILE A 117 -0.45 4.91 10.63
N ALA A 118 -0.55 4.92 11.97
CA ALA A 118 0.24 4.09 12.86
C ALA A 118 -0.57 3.64 14.08
N ASN A 119 -0.03 2.69 14.85
CA ASN A 119 -0.70 2.10 16.01
C ASN A 119 -0.87 3.13 17.15
N ASN A 120 -2.10 3.46 17.53
CA ASN A 120 -2.37 4.39 18.63
C ASN A 120 -2.01 3.84 20.02
N ASN A 121 -1.73 2.55 20.14
CA ASN A 121 -1.35 1.94 21.42
C ASN A 121 0.10 2.26 21.82
N THR A 122 0.95 2.79 20.92
CA THR A 122 2.33 3.19 21.23
C THR A 122 2.51 4.70 21.08
N GLU A 123 3.43 5.31 21.83
CA GLU A 123 3.66 6.76 21.74
C GLU A 123 4.21 7.14 20.36
N GLU A 124 5.09 6.31 19.79
CA GLU A 124 5.66 6.51 18.47
C GLU A 124 4.57 6.50 17.37
N GLY A 125 3.57 5.63 17.52
CA GLY A 125 2.45 5.57 16.58
C GLY A 125 1.50 6.75 16.77
N ARG A 126 1.22 7.15 18.01
CA ARG A 126 0.44 8.38 18.28
C ARG A 126 1.12 9.63 17.73
N ALA A 127 2.44 9.77 17.89
CA ALA A 127 3.20 10.88 17.33
C ALA A 127 3.06 10.97 15.80
N LYS A 128 3.08 9.83 15.09
CA LYS A 128 2.82 9.79 13.64
C LYS A 128 1.38 10.14 13.27
N ASN A 129 0.42 9.81 14.13
CA ASN A 129 -0.99 10.09 13.88
C ASN A 129 -1.36 11.57 14.11
N ARG A 130 -0.68 12.26 15.03
CA ARG A 130 -0.80 13.71 15.26
C ARG A 130 -0.14 14.50 14.11
N ARG A 131 -0.82 14.56 12.97
CA ARG A 131 -0.25 15.13 11.73
C ARG A 131 -1.22 16.03 10.98
N VAL A 132 -0.65 16.86 10.12
CA VAL A 132 -1.34 17.54 9.02
C VAL A 132 -0.67 17.14 7.71
N SER A 133 -1.43 16.59 6.78
CA SER A 133 -0.98 16.27 5.42
C SER A 133 -1.48 17.34 4.44
N ILE A 134 -0.59 17.89 3.63
CA ILE A 134 -0.86 18.96 2.68
C ILE A 134 -0.64 18.42 1.28
N TYR A 135 -1.66 18.54 0.43
CA TYR A 135 -1.64 18.04 -0.94
C TYR A 135 -1.81 19.19 -1.92
N ALA A 136 -0.79 19.46 -2.73
CA ALA A 136 -0.85 20.44 -3.79
C ALA A 136 -1.27 19.80 -5.11
N LEU A 137 -2.28 20.40 -5.76
CA LEU A 137 -2.94 19.91 -6.95
C LEU A 137 -2.97 20.99 -8.03
N ALA A 138 -2.72 20.57 -9.27
CA ALA A 138 -2.89 21.36 -10.49
C ALA A 138 -4.12 20.89 -11.26
N PRO A 139 -4.66 21.67 -12.22
CA PRO A 139 -5.64 21.16 -13.15
C PRO A 139 -5.05 19.99 -13.94
N TYR A 140 -5.86 18.96 -14.17
CA TYR A 140 -5.50 17.90 -15.08
C TYR A 140 -5.92 18.30 -16.50
N ASP A 141 -4.94 18.65 -17.34
CA ASP A 141 -5.15 18.85 -18.77
C ASP A 141 -4.59 17.66 -19.58
N PRO A 142 -5.43 16.70 -20.00
CA PRO A 142 -5.00 15.55 -20.78
C PRO A 142 -4.46 15.92 -22.18
N SER A 143 -4.65 17.16 -22.66
CA SER A 143 -4.12 17.62 -23.96
C SER A 143 -2.64 18.03 -23.92
N ARG A 144 -2.10 18.34 -22.73
CA ARG A 144 -0.69 18.79 -22.55
C ARG A 144 0.31 17.64 -22.40
N PHE A 145 -0.15 16.42 -22.13
CA PHE A 145 0.67 15.21 -22.11
C PHE A 145 0.70 14.59 -23.52
N ARG A 146 1.71 14.96 -24.32
CA ARG A 146 1.77 14.59 -25.75
C ARG A 146 1.94 13.09 -26.03
N ASP A 147 2.42 12.29 -25.07
CA ASP A 147 2.65 10.86 -25.30
C ASP A 147 1.45 10.04 -24.81
N LYS A 148 0.44 9.97 -25.66
CA LYS A 148 -0.72 9.10 -25.49
C LYS A 148 -0.30 7.66 -25.78
N CYS A 149 0.21 6.95 -24.77
CA CYS A 149 0.53 5.53 -24.92
C CYS A 149 -0.72 4.66 -24.70
N LYS A 150 -1.01 3.73 -25.60
CA LYS A 150 -2.02 2.69 -25.37
C LYS A 150 -1.40 1.49 -24.68
N ILE A 151 -2.05 0.96 -23.65
CA ILE A 151 -1.76 -0.39 -23.20
C ILE A 151 -2.82 -1.35 -23.74
N LYS A 152 -2.40 -2.50 -24.23
CA LYS A 152 -3.29 -3.56 -24.67
C LYS A 152 -2.67 -4.95 -24.54
N GLY A 153 -3.50 -5.97 -24.50
CA GLY A 153 -3.07 -7.36 -24.42
C GLY A 153 -4.21 -8.29 -24.08
N ARG A 154 -3.87 -9.54 -23.72
CA ARG A 154 -4.83 -10.55 -23.31
C ARG A 154 -4.51 -11.12 -21.93
N LEU A 155 -5.55 -11.40 -21.14
CA LEU A 155 -5.45 -12.27 -19.98
C LEU A 155 -5.91 -13.68 -20.35
N THR A 156 -5.07 -14.65 -20.04
CA THR A 156 -5.34 -16.07 -20.32
C THR A 156 -5.04 -16.97 -19.14
N ASP A 157 -5.69 -18.12 -19.10
CA ASP A 157 -5.39 -19.20 -18.19
C ASP A 157 -4.01 -19.80 -18.51
N SER A 158 -3.12 -19.90 -17.51
CA SER A 158 -1.74 -20.36 -17.73
C SER A 158 -1.62 -21.84 -18.13
N LYS A 159 -2.66 -22.65 -17.91
CA LYS A 159 -2.67 -24.09 -18.21
C LYS A 159 -3.34 -24.39 -19.55
N THR A 160 -4.41 -23.68 -19.87
CA THR A 160 -5.26 -23.95 -21.05
C THR A 160 -5.12 -22.90 -22.15
N ASN A 161 -4.51 -21.76 -21.85
CA ASN A 161 -4.50 -20.55 -22.70
C ASN A 161 -5.91 -20.00 -23.02
N ALA A 162 -6.95 -20.47 -22.34
CA ALA A 162 -8.30 -19.98 -22.51
C ALA A 162 -8.38 -18.48 -22.12
N PRO A 163 -9.17 -17.66 -22.84
CA PRO A 163 -9.34 -16.26 -22.49
C PRO A 163 -10.07 -16.10 -21.15
N LEU A 164 -9.63 -15.13 -20.35
CA LEU A 164 -10.26 -14.80 -19.07
C LEU A 164 -11.13 -13.56 -19.22
N ALA A 165 -12.43 -13.77 -19.43
CA ALA A 165 -13.41 -12.69 -19.55
C ALA A 165 -13.77 -12.04 -18.21
N ASN A 166 -14.08 -10.74 -18.24
CA ASN A 166 -14.42 -9.93 -17.05
C ASN A 166 -13.36 -9.99 -15.94
N ALA A 167 -12.10 -10.25 -16.30
CA ALA A 167 -10.97 -10.18 -15.39
C ALA A 167 -10.62 -8.72 -15.13
N GLN A 168 -10.34 -8.38 -13.87
CA GLN A 168 -10.00 -7.03 -13.46
C GLN A 168 -8.51 -6.77 -13.65
N ILE A 169 -8.17 -5.63 -14.24
CA ILE A 169 -6.81 -5.11 -14.31
C ILE A 169 -6.78 -3.78 -13.56
N LEU A 170 -6.06 -3.76 -12.45
CA LEU A 170 -5.82 -2.59 -11.63
C LEU A 170 -4.48 -1.95 -12.04
N MET A 171 -4.56 -0.74 -12.55
CA MET A 171 -3.45 0.14 -12.90
C MET A 171 -3.12 1.05 -11.73
N VAL A 172 -1.89 1.00 -11.22
CA VAL A 172 -1.42 1.80 -10.08
C VAL A 172 -0.22 2.64 -10.50
N CYS A 173 -0.36 3.98 -10.48
CA CYS A 173 0.70 4.92 -10.83
C CYS A 173 0.67 6.12 -9.89
N MET A 174 1.71 6.33 -9.08
CA MET A 174 1.91 7.50 -8.20
C MET A 174 0.61 8.06 -7.60
N GLY A 175 -0.07 7.28 -6.75
CA GLY A 175 -1.31 7.67 -6.10
C GLY A 175 -2.58 7.53 -6.95
N ARG A 176 -2.51 7.45 -8.29
CA ARG A 176 -3.64 7.08 -9.15
C ARG A 176 -3.83 5.57 -9.16
N GLN A 177 -5.08 5.16 -9.02
CA GLN A 177 -5.53 3.81 -9.31
C GLN A 177 -6.63 3.88 -10.35
N ASP A 178 -6.57 3.01 -11.35
CA ASP A 178 -7.55 2.92 -12.41
C ASP A 178 -7.85 1.44 -12.67
N THR A 179 -9.08 1.12 -13.04
CA THR A 179 -9.53 -0.25 -13.21
C THR A 179 -10.14 -0.42 -14.57
N LEU A 180 -9.70 -1.44 -15.29
CA LEU A 180 -10.36 -1.91 -16.49
C LEU A 180 -10.69 -3.40 -16.37
N PHE A 181 -11.55 -3.86 -17.27
CA PHE A 181 -11.96 -5.26 -17.34
C PHE A 181 -11.71 -5.80 -18.74
N THR A 182 -11.38 -7.08 -18.82
CA THR A 182 -11.24 -7.78 -20.10
C THR A 182 -12.60 -8.09 -20.72
N ASP A 183 -12.63 -8.11 -22.05
CA ASP A 183 -13.80 -8.53 -22.83
C ASP A 183 -13.96 -10.07 -22.86
N ALA A 184 -14.90 -10.58 -23.66
CA ALA A 184 -15.18 -12.01 -23.79
C ALA A 184 -13.97 -12.84 -24.27
N GLU A 185 -13.04 -12.21 -25.01
CA GLU A 185 -11.82 -12.85 -25.54
C GLU A 185 -10.61 -12.60 -24.63
N GLY A 186 -10.85 -12.13 -23.40
CA GLY A 186 -9.80 -11.81 -22.45
C GLY A 186 -8.98 -10.59 -22.86
N TYR A 187 -9.39 -9.86 -23.89
CA TYR A 187 -8.67 -8.70 -24.42
C TYR A 187 -8.95 -7.46 -23.59
N PHE A 188 -7.94 -6.61 -23.48
CA PHE A 188 -8.04 -5.32 -22.85
C PHE A 188 -7.27 -4.26 -23.65
N GLU A 189 -7.79 -3.04 -23.65
CA GLU A 189 -7.12 -1.86 -24.20
C GLU A 189 -7.48 -0.63 -23.37
N GLN A 190 -6.50 0.20 -23.05
CA GLN A 190 -6.71 1.47 -22.38
C GLN A 190 -5.71 2.50 -22.89
N LEU A 191 -6.20 3.71 -23.12
CA LEU A 191 -5.32 4.85 -23.36
C LEU A 191 -4.75 5.33 -22.02
N LEU A 192 -3.43 5.35 -21.93
CA LEU A 192 -2.67 5.89 -20.81
C LEU A 192 -2.25 7.33 -21.12
N GLY A 193 -2.27 8.17 -20.08
CA GLY A 193 -1.55 9.44 -20.12
C GLY A 193 -0.06 9.22 -19.82
N GLY A 194 0.72 10.30 -19.68
CA GLY A 194 2.11 10.18 -19.24
C GLY A 194 2.22 9.57 -17.84
N PHE A 195 3.04 8.53 -17.69
CA PHE A 195 3.38 7.90 -16.41
C PHE A 195 4.89 7.67 -16.33
N ARG A 196 5.51 7.80 -15.15
CA ARG A 196 6.92 7.41 -14.94
C ARG A 196 7.09 5.91 -14.71
N GLN A 197 6.19 5.35 -13.92
CA GLN A 197 6.16 3.95 -13.54
C GLN A 197 4.71 3.54 -13.27
N LEU A 198 4.27 2.45 -13.87
CA LEU A 198 2.92 1.92 -13.78
C LEU A 198 3.00 0.46 -13.32
N GLU A 199 2.38 0.16 -12.18
CA GLU A 199 2.16 -1.21 -11.73
C GLU A 199 0.80 -1.69 -12.21
N LEU A 200 0.76 -2.82 -12.91
CA LEU A 200 -0.45 -3.50 -13.33
C LEU A 200 -0.65 -4.71 -12.45
N ARG A 201 -1.86 -4.89 -11.93
CA ARG A 201 -2.28 -6.04 -11.14
C ARG A 201 -3.48 -6.67 -11.80
N ALA A 202 -3.35 -7.91 -12.21
CA ALA A 202 -4.39 -8.68 -12.88
C ALA A 202 -5.04 -9.65 -11.89
N TYR A 203 -6.37 -9.64 -11.86
CA TYR A 203 -7.21 -10.49 -11.01
C TYR A 203 -8.31 -11.15 -11.84
N ALA A 204 -8.48 -12.46 -11.66
CA ALA A 204 -9.63 -13.20 -12.19
C ALA A 204 -10.19 -14.12 -11.10
N LYS A 205 -11.50 -14.40 -11.17
CA LYS A 205 -12.17 -15.22 -10.16
C LYS A 205 -11.64 -16.66 -10.22
N ASN A 206 -11.22 -17.21 -9.09
CA ASN A 206 -10.57 -18.50 -8.96
C ASN A 206 -9.18 -18.60 -9.60
N TYR A 207 -8.47 -17.47 -9.77
CA TYR A 207 -7.09 -17.42 -10.25
C TYR A 207 -6.20 -16.66 -9.29
N PHE A 208 -4.95 -17.08 -9.13
CA PHE A 208 -3.93 -16.27 -8.49
C PHE A 208 -3.69 -14.98 -9.27
N PHE A 209 -3.36 -13.91 -8.56
CA PHE A 209 -3.10 -12.60 -9.15
C PHE A 209 -1.70 -12.55 -9.78
N ALA A 210 -1.52 -11.66 -10.75
CA ALA A 210 -0.21 -11.37 -11.33
C ALA A 210 0.06 -9.86 -11.28
N ASN A 211 1.32 -9.49 -11.05
CA ASN A 211 1.77 -8.10 -11.10
C ASN A 211 2.79 -7.89 -12.24
N ARG A 212 2.77 -6.70 -12.85
CA ARG A 212 3.73 -6.25 -13.86
C ARG A 212 4.12 -4.81 -13.59
N LEU A 213 5.41 -4.53 -13.64
CA LEU A 213 5.92 -3.18 -13.49
C LEU A 213 6.38 -2.64 -14.85
N LEU A 214 5.75 -1.57 -15.29
CA LEU A 214 6.07 -0.89 -16.54
C LEU A 214 6.74 0.45 -16.24
N LYS A 215 7.72 0.81 -17.06
CA LYS A 215 8.31 2.17 -17.10
C LYS A 215 7.69 2.94 -18.25
N THR A 216 7.83 4.27 -18.24
CA THR A 216 7.42 5.11 -19.38
C THR A 216 7.96 4.51 -20.67
N PRO A 217 7.08 4.16 -21.62
CA PRO A 217 7.52 3.69 -22.92
C PRO A 217 7.95 4.88 -23.77
N GLU A 218 8.91 4.67 -24.67
CA GLU A 218 9.21 5.59 -25.77
C GLU A 218 8.26 5.34 -26.97
N THR A 219 7.27 4.45 -26.82
CA THR A 219 6.38 3.97 -27.88
C THR A 219 4.91 4.34 -27.64
N ASP A 220 4.17 4.51 -28.73
CA ASP A 220 2.73 4.81 -28.72
C ASP A 220 1.86 3.67 -28.17
N SER A 221 2.42 2.46 -28.04
CA SER A 221 1.71 1.30 -27.50
C SER A 221 2.61 0.35 -26.74
N ILE A 222 2.07 -0.22 -25.66
CA ILE A 222 2.62 -1.36 -24.93
C ILE A 222 1.69 -2.56 -25.16
N TYR A 223 2.28 -3.67 -25.59
CA TYR A 223 1.60 -4.96 -25.68
C TYR A 223 1.99 -5.82 -24.47
N LEU A 224 1.00 -6.32 -23.74
CA LEU A 224 1.24 -7.08 -22.51
C LEU A 224 0.22 -8.21 -22.35
N ASP A 225 0.62 -9.41 -22.74
CA ASP A 225 -0.14 -10.61 -22.42
C ASP A 225 0.21 -11.09 -21.00
N ILE A 226 -0.83 -11.42 -20.23
CA ILE A 226 -0.71 -11.83 -18.83
C ILE A 226 -1.39 -13.19 -18.67
N GLN A 227 -0.62 -14.21 -18.29
CA GLN A 227 -1.18 -15.49 -17.89
C GLN A 227 -1.44 -15.52 -16.38
N LEU A 228 -2.62 -15.98 -15.98
CA LEU A 228 -2.98 -16.20 -14.58
C LEU A 228 -3.06 -17.70 -14.28
N GLU A 229 -2.52 -18.10 -13.13
CA GLU A 229 -2.59 -19.49 -12.69
C GLU A 229 -3.90 -19.77 -11.94
N PRO A 230 -4.63 -20.86 -12.28
CA PRO A 230 -5.82 -21.26 -11.54
C PRO A 230 -5.54 -21.51 -10.05
N ALA A 231 -6.31 -20.87 -9.17
CA ALA A 231 -6.29 -21.04 -7.73
C ALA A 231 -7.10 -22.27 -7.31
N LEU A 232 -6.64 -23.45 -7.75
CA LEU A 232 -7.28 -24.74 -7.46
C LEU A 232 -7.02 -25.18 -6.01
N LEU A 233 -7.86 -26.10 -5.51
CA LEU A 233 -7.68 -26.71 -4.20
C LEU A 233 -6.25 -27.27 -4.03
N GLY A 234 -5.58 -26.88 -2.95
CA GLY A 234 -4.20 -27.26 -2.67
C GLY A 234 -3.14 -26.39 -3.37
N GLY A 235 -3.53 -25.53 -4.31
CA GLY A 235 -2.64 -24.55 -4.94
C GLY A 235 -1.99 -23.64 -3.90
N LYS A 236 -0.73 -23.29 -4.12
CA LYS A 236 0.09 -22.51 -3.19
C LYS A 236 0.68 -21.29 -3.89
N VAL A 237 0.75 -20.17 -3.19
CA VAL A 237 1.53 -19.00 -3.59
C VAL A 237 2.45 -18.58 -2.44
N GLN A 238 3.71 -18.32 -2.76
CA GLN A 238 4.64 -17.75 -1.79
C GLN A 238 4.36 -16.27 -1.63
N LEU A 239 4.33 -15.79 -0.39
CA LEU A 239 4.22 -14.37 -0.10
C LEU A 239 5.62 -13.75 -0.22
N SER A 240 5.97 -13.33 -1.44
CA SER A 240 7.19 -12.58 -1.72
C SER A 240 7.20 -11.25 -0.97
N ASP A 241 8.38 -10.75 -0.63
CA ASP A 241 8.56 -9.47 0.08
C ASP A 241 7.86 -9.36 1.45
N LEU A 242 7.65 -10.50 2.11
CA LEU A 242 7.21 -10.56 3.49
C LEU A 242 8.41 -10.67 4.44
N TYR A 243 8.64 -9.64 5.22
CA TYR A 243 9.81 -9.50 6.10
C TYR A 243 9.41 -9.45 7.57
N PHE A 244 10.21 -10.11 8.40
CA PHE A 244 10.04 -10.13 9.86
C PHE A 244 11.30 -9.61 10.54
N GLN A 245 11.15 -9.01 11.72
CA GLN A 245 12.29 -8.77 12.58
C GLN A 245 13.00 -10.09 12.92
N ALA A 246 14.32 -10.04 12.98
CA ALA A 246 15.16 -11.22 13.15
C ALA A 246 14.77 -11.98 14.43
N GLY A 247 14.46 -13.27 14.27
CA GLY A 247 14.09 -14.16 15.39
C GLY A 247 12.69 -13.95 15.97
N THR A 248 11.89 -13.02 15.43
CA THR A 248 10.53 -12.73 15.92
C THR A 248 9.47 -12.99 14.85
N ALA A 249 8.20 -12.85 15.25
CA ALA A 249 7.03 -12.84 14.37
C ALA A 249 6.53 -11.42 14.05
N GLU A 250 7.29 -10.39 14.42
CA GLU A 250 6.93 -9.00 14.17
C GLU A 250 7.18 -8.66 12.70
N LEU A 251 6.11 -8.24 12.02
CA LEU A 251 6.14 -7.85 10.61
C LEU A 251 6.85 -6.49 10.47
N LEU A 252 7.78 -6.41 9.52
CA LEU A 252 8.40 -5.15 9.15
C LEU A 252 7.49 -4.35 8.22
N SER A 253 7.54 -3.02 8.31
CA SER A 253 6.69 -2.11 7.53
C SER A 253 6.83 -2.27 6.02
N ASN A 254 8.01 -2.64 5.53
CA ASN A 254 8.24 -2.94 4.10
C ASN A 254 7.45 -4.16 3.58
N SER A 255 6.84 -4.95 4.47
CA SER A 255 5.95 -6.07 4.10
C SER A 255 4.52 -5.63 3.79
N GLU A 256 4.15 -4.40 4.13
CA GLU A 256 2.77 -3.91 4.01
C GLU A 256 2.26 -4.00 2.57
N LYS A 257 3.10 -3.70 1.57
CA LYS A 257 2.74 -3.81 0.16
C LYS A 257 2.29 -5.23 -0.19
N ALA A 258 3.10 -6.24 0.16
CA ALA A 258 2.79 -7.64 -0.10
C ALA A 258 1.52 -8.09 0.63
N LEU A 259 1.35 -7.67 1.88
CA LEU A 259 0.17 -8.00 2.68
C LEU A 259 -1.12 -7.39 2.11
N ASN A 260 -1.07 -6.14 1.65
CA ASN A 260 -2.21 -5.49 1.01
C ASN A 260 -2.58 -6.16 -0.33
N GLU A 261 -1.60 -6.55 -1.13
CA GLU A 261 -1.83 -7.30 -2.39
C GLU A 261 -2.56 -8.63 -2.15
N ILE A 262 -2.20 -9.34 -1.08
CA ILE A 262 -2.89 -10.57 -0.69
C ILE A 262 -4.32 -10.27 -0.21
N ALA A 263 -4.51 -9.22 0.59
CA ALA A 263 -5.84 -8.83 1.04
C ALA A 263 -6.75 -8.49 -0.15
N ASP A 264 -6.25 -7.77 -1.15
CA ASP A 264 -6.98 -7.47 -2.39
C ASP A 264 -7.34 -8.74 -3.16
N PHE A 265 -6.39 -9.67 -3.31
CA PHE A 265 -6.64 -10.98 -3.90
C PHE A 265 -7.76 -11.76 -3.17
N MET A 266 -7.76 -11.76 -1.83
CA MET A 266 -8.77 -12.42 -1.02
C MET A 266 -10.15 -11.75 -1.11
N ARG A 267 -10.21 -10.43 -1.23
CA ARG A 267 -11.46 -9.68 -1.44
C ARG A 267 -12.05 -9.99 -2.80
N TYR A 268 -11.21 -9.98 -3.84
CA TYR A 268 -11.64 -10.30 -5.21
C TYR A 268 -12.16 -11.74 -5.32
N ASN A 269 -11.50 -12.67 -4.62
CA ASN A 269 -11.89 -14.08 -4.58
C ASN A 269 -12.67 -14.43 -3.32
N SER A 270 -13.77 -13.74 -3.06
CA SER A 270 -14.53 -13.80 -1.80
C SER A 270 -15.04 -15.19 -1.38
N THR A 271 -15.13 -16.14 -2.32
CA THR A 271 -15.58 -17.51 -2.06
C THR A 271 -14.48 -18.48 -1.65
N LEU A 272 -13.21 -18.14 -1.89
CA LEU A 272 -12.08 -19.02 -1.56
C LEU A 272 -11.76 -18.97 -0.06
N LYS A 273 -11.28 -20.09 0.47
CA LYS A 273 -10.69 -20.20 1.81
C LYS A 273 -9.21 -20.55 1.74
N PHE A 274 -8.46 -20.06 2.71
CA PHE A 274 -7.00 -20.08 2.69
C PHE A 274 -6.40 -20.63 3.98
N GLU A 275 -5.25 -21.28 3.85
CA GLU A 275 -4.34 -21.55 4.97
C GLU A 275 -3.03 -20.78 4.78
N LEU A 276 -2.60 -20.08 5.82
CA LEU A 276 -1.31 -19.42 5.90
C LEU A 276 -0.31 -20.37 6.58
N GLY A 277 0.70 -20.82 5.84
CA GLY A 277 1.72 -21.75 6.32
C GLY A 277 3.04 -21.02 6.60
N GLY A 278 3.52 -21.06 7.84
CA GLY A 278 4.80 -20.46 8.22
C GLY A 278 5.94 -21.46 8.23
N HIS A 279 7.08 -21.09 7.66
CA HIS A 279 8.25 -21.97 7.48
C HIS A 279 9.52 -21.34 8.03
N ILE A 280 10.49 -22.18 8.39
CA ILE A 280 11.83 -21.77 8.79
C ILE A 280 12.90 -22.49 7.97
N ASN A 281 14.08 -21.87 7.92
CA ASN A 281 15.25 -22.45 7.29
C ASN A 281 16.10 -23.22 8.30
N LYS A 282 16.08 -24.55 8.22
CA LYS A 282 17.02 -25.47 8.90
C LYS A 282 17.43 -26.61 7.94
N PRO A 283 18.20 -26.30 6.88
CA PRO A 283 18.59 -27.28 5.88
C PRO A 283 19.50 -28.35 6.49
N ASN A 284 19.50 -29.55 5.90
CA ASN A 284 20.32 -30.68 6.33
C ASN A 284 20.11 -31.10 7.81
N ARG A 285 18.95 -30.78 8.38
CA ARG A 285 18.56 -31.15 9.75
C ARG A 285 17.19 -31.84 9.73
N ALA A 286 16.96 -32.73 10.69
CA ALA A 286 15.67 -33.37 10.87
C ALA A 286 14.55 -32.34 11.15
N PRO A 287 13.29 -32.67 10.80
CA PRO A 287 12.11 -31.91 11.18
C PRO A 287 12.07 -31.59 12.68
N VAL A 288 11.86 -30.32 13.03
CA VAL A 288 11.75 -29.90 14.44
C VAL A 288 10.38 -30.30 15.02
N PRO A 289 10.28 -30.75 16.28
CA PRO A 289 9.01 -31.12 16.87
C PRO A 289 8.10 -29.89 17.12
N PRO A 290 6.76 -30.05 17.16
CA PRO A 290 5.82 -28.93 17.37
C PRO A 290 6.05 -28.10 18.64
N GLN A 291 6.57 -28.72 19.70
CA GLN A 291 6.86 -28.06 20.97
C GLN A 291 8.13 -27.19 20.93
N SER A 292 8.91 -27.27 19.85
CA SER A 292 10.15 -26.51 19.75
C SER A 292 9.88 -25.02 19.49
N ARG A 293 10.73 -24.15 20.07
CA ARG A 293 10.72 -22.70 19.81
C ARG A 293 10.77 -22.38 18.31
N SER A 294 11.47 -23.19 17.53
CA SER A 294 11.58 -23.05 16.08
C SER A 294 10.25 -23.30 15.35
N TYR A 295 9.50 -24.32 15.76
CA TYR A 295 8.17 -24.59 15.21
C TYR A 295 7.19 -23.49 15.61
N GLN A 296 7.17 -23.13 16.90
CA GLN A 296 6.34 -22.05 17.44
C GLN A 296 6.60 -20.71 16.75
N LEU A 297 7.86 -20.38 16.42
CA LEU A 297 8.18 -19.18 15.64
C LEU A 297 7.56 -19.21 14.23
N SER A 298 7.59 -20.37 13.58
CA SER A 298 6.98 -20.53 12.25
C SER A 298 5.46 -20.33 12.31
N GLU A 299 4.81 -20.88 13.33
CA GLU A 299 3.37 -20.69 13.57
C GLU A 299 3.03 -19.24 13.91
N ALA A 300 3.80 -18.61 14.80
CA ALA A 300 3.61 -17.22 15.20
C ALA A 300 3.72 -16.26 14.01
N ARG A 301 4.61 -16.52 13.05
CA ARG A 301 4.73 -15.74 11.81
C ARG A 301 3.51 -15.90 10.91
N ALA A 302 3.00 -17.12 10.76
CA ALA A 302 1.76 -17.36 10.03
C ALA A 302 0.58 -16.65 10.70
N LYS A 303 0.52 -16.69 12.04
CA LYS A 303 -0.49 -15.98 12.83
C LYS A 303 -0.38 -14.46 12.67
N ALA A 304 0.82 -13.89 12.64
CA ALA A 304 0.98 -12.44 12.44
C ALA A 304 0.39 -11.97 11.10
N VAL A 305 0.57 -12.77 10.03
CA VAL A 305 -0.06 -12.51 8.73
C VAL A 305 -1.58 -12.69 8.82
N TYR A 306 -2.06 -13.73 9.50
CA TYR A 306 -3.49 -13.94 9.76
C TYR A 306 -4.11 -12.73 10.45
N ASP A 307 -3.54 -12.29 11.57
CA ASP A 307 -4.05 -11.16 12.38
C ASP A 307 -4.10 -9.87 11.56
N TYR A 308 -3.07 -9.63 10.74
CA TYR A 308 -3.04 -8.50 9.81
C TYR A 308 -4.20 -8.55 8.80
N LEU A 309 -4.45 -9.71 8.20
CA LEU A 309 -5.53 -9.87 7.21
C LEU A 309 -6.92 -9.73 7.83
N ILE A 310 -7.13 -10.21 9.06
CA ILE A 310 -8.35 -9.95 9.84
C ILE A 310 -8.52 -8.44 10.07
N GLN A 311 -7.46 -7.75 10.48
CA GLN A 311 -7.49 -6.29 10.67
C GLN A 311 -7.83 -5.53 9.38
N LYS A 312 -7.44 -6.06 8.22
CA LYS A 312 -7.81 -5.54 6.89
C LYS A 312 -9.20 -5.97 6.42
N GLY A 313 -9.99 -6.63 7.26
CA GLY A 313 -11.38 -6.98 7.02
C GLY A 313 -11.60 -8.31 6.28
N ILE A 314 -10.60 -9.19 6.20
CA ILE A 314 -10.81 -10.55 5.70
C ILE A 314 -11.51 -11.38 6.78
N ALA A 315 -12.60 -12.06 6.40
CA ALA A 315 -13.41 -12.80 7.35
C ALA A 315 -12.67 -14.01 7.94
N ALA A 316 -12.75 -14.19 9.26
CA ALA A 316 -11.98 -15.18 10.01
C ALA A 316 -12.28 -16.63 9.58
N GLU A 317 -13.52 -16.93 9.22
CA GLU A 317 -13.96 -18.24 8.74
C GLU A 317 -13.34 -18.64 7.39
N ARG A 318 -12.75 -17.68 6.67
CA ARG A 318 -12.04 -17.92 5.41
C ARG A 318 -10.57 -18.22 5.60
N LEU A 319 -10.02 -18.04 6.80
CA LEU A 319 -8.60 -18.14 7.06
C LEU A 319 -8.28 -19.19 8.11
N LYS A 320 -7.24 -19.95 7.85
CA LYS A 320 -6.53 -20.78 8.83
C LYS A 320 -5.05 -20.39 8.82
N TYR A 321 -4.32 -20.69 9.88
CA TYR A 321 -2.87 -20.58 9.89
C TYR A 321 -2.25 -21.81 10.56
N ARG A 322 -1.01 -22.12 10.18
CA ARG A 322 -0.27 -23.26 10.72
C ARG A 322 1.24 -23.05 10.66
N GLY A 323 1.96 -23.51 11.68
CA GLY A 323 3.42 -23.67 11.61
C GLY A 323 3.83 -24.96 10.92
N TYR A 324 4.86 -24.90 10.08
CA TYR A 324 5.46 -26.07 9.42
C TYR A 324 6.90 -26.32 9.85
N GLY A 325 7.49 -25.45 10.68
CA GLY A 325 8.90 -25.58 11.04
C GLY A 325 9.78 -25.70 9.78
N ASN A 326 10.64 -26.72 9.75
CA ASN A 326 11.45 -27.08 8.58
C ASN A 326 10.91 -28.34 7.84
N TRP A 327 9.62 -28.66 7.99
CA TRP A 327 9.04 -29.90 7.45
C TRP A 327 8.82 -29.82 5.94
N GLU A 328 8.49 -28.62 5.43
CA GLU A 328 8.20 -28.36 4.02
C GLU A 328 9.16 -27.29 3.45
N MET A 329 10.47 -27.47 3.68
CA MET A 329 11.49 -26.63 3.03
C MET A 329 11.43 -26.81 1.51
N ILE A 330 11.44 -25.70 0.76
CA ILE A 330 11.57 -25.73 -0.71
C ILE A 330 12.96 -26.24 -1.09
N HIS A 331 13.98 -25.84 -0.33
CA HIS A 331 15.35 -26.27 -0.50
C HIS A 331 15.84 -26.99 0.77
N PRO A 332 15.55 -28.29 0.95
CA PRO A 332 15.98 -29.05 2.13
C PRO A 332 17.50 -29.11 2.31
N ARG A 333 18.25 -28.86 1.22
CA ARG A 333 19.72 -28.82 1.16
C ARG A 333 20.26 -27.43 0.81
N ALA A 334 19.52 -26.36 1.13
CA ALA A 334 19.92 -24.98 0.83
C ALA A 334 21.37 -24.69 1.25
N GLN A 335 22.16 -24.13 0.32
CA GLN A 335 23.54 -23.71 0.55
C GLN A 335 23.68 -22.20 0.40
N THR A 336 22.95 -21.60 -0.55
CA THR A 336 23.03 -20.17 -0.85
C THR A 336 22.15 -19.32 0.05
N ALA A 337 22.47 -18.03 0.18
CA ALA A 337 21.64 -17.09 0.93
C ALA A 337 20.21 -16.98 0.37
N LEU A 338 20.07 -17.06 -0.96
CA LEU A 338 18.78 -17.01 -1.65
C LEU A 338 17.92 -18.23 -1.32
N GLU A 339 18.44 -19.45 -1.44
CA GLU A 339 17.71 -20.67 -1.09
C GLU A 339 17.27 -20.69 0.37
N GLN A 340 18.17 -20.23 1.26
CA GLN A 340 17.86 -20.12 2.68
C GLN A 340 16.76 -19.09 2.96
N GLN A 341 16.73 -18.00 2.19
CA GLN A 341 15.65 -17.00 2.26
C GLN A 341 14.33 -17.58 1.77
N LEU A 342 14.32 -18.34 0.67
CA LEU A 342 13.12 -19.02 0.16
C LEU A 342 12.54 -20.02 1.16
N ASN A 343 13.38 -20.65 1.99
CA ASN A 343 12.91 -21.49 3.10
C ASN A 343 12.28 -20.69 4.26
N ARG A 344 12.69 -19.43 4.48
CA ARG A 344 12.11 -18.52 5.49
C ARG A 344 10.93 -17.77 4.89
N ARG A 345 9.81 -18.47 4.69
CA ARG A 345 8.64 -17.93 4.02
C ARG A 345 7.37 -18.09 4.84
N VAL A 346 6.37 -17.29 4.50
CA VAL A 346 4.97 -17.65 4.69
C VAL A 346 4.40 -17.96 3.31
N GLU A 347 3.63 -19.02 3.21
CA GLU A 347 2.90 -19.39 2.00
C GLU A 347 1.40 -19.30 2.24
N LEU A 348 0.66 -19.02 1.18
CA LEU A 348 -0.79 -19.07 1.16
C LEU A 348 -1.23 -20.27 0.34
N LYS A 349 -2.10 -21.10 0.90
CA LYS A 349 -2.63 -22.31 0.28
C LYS A 349 -4.15 -22.23 0.14
N ILE A 350 -4.69 -22.60 -1.01
CA ILE A 350 -6.14 -22.74 -1.21
C ILE A 350 -6.62 -24.02 -0.53
N ILE A 351 -7.63 -23.91 0.34
CA ILE A 351 -8.19 -25.05 1.07
C ILE A 351 -9.68 -25.29 0.80
N GLN A 352 -10.37 -24.34 0.16
CA GLN A 352 -11.75 -24.50 -0.30
C GLN A 352 -12.06 -23.48 -1.39
#